data_AF-A0A7V6HE96-F1
#
_entry.id   AF-A0A7V6HE96-F1
#
_cell.length_a   1.000
_cell.length_b   1.000
_cell.length_c   1.000
_cell.angle_alpha   90.00
_cell.angle_beta   90.00
_cell.angle_gamma   90.00
#
_symmetry.space_group_name_H-M   'P 1'
#
loop_
_entity.id
_entity.type
_entity.pdbx_description
1 polymer ?
#
loop_
_entity_poly.entity_id
_entity_poly.type
_entity_poly.pdbx_seq_one_letter_code
_entity_poly.pdbx_strand_id
1 'polypeptide(L)'
;MSGMRLGTALFSFVAVVALSAHAQLANQDFESGLGAWSASGSWGTTTADAWSPARSVTDSPGAYYANNADTTLTLTAPLNLSTSTRPALRFYHRHELEQSYDWARVEVSTDGGTT
;
A
#
# COMPACT_ATOMS: atom_id res chain seq x y z
N MET A 1 66.71 28.64 9.33
CA MET A 1 65.82 27.63 8.73
C MET A 1 64.53 27.61 9.53
N SER A 2 63.52 28.39 9.11
CA SER A 2 62.23 28.49 9.80
C SER A 2 61.23 27.58 9.09
N GLY A 3 60.73 26.57 9.81
CA GLY A 3 59.79 25.59 9.27
C GLY A 3 58.35 26.08 9.38
N MET A 4 57.74 26.40 8.24
CA MET A 4 56.30 26.69 8.12
C MET A 4 55.52 25.38 8.36
N ARG A 5 54.70 25.32 9.41
CA ARG A 5 53.74 24.22 9.58
C ARG A 5 52.41 24.64 8.96
N LEU A 6 52.04 23.99 7.87
CA LEU A 6 50.70 24.08 7.29
C LEU A 6 49.72 23.39 8.26
N GLY A 7 48.86 24.16 8.91
CA GLY A 7 47.73 23.64 9.68
C GLY A 7 46.59 23.34 8.72
N THR A 8 46.29 22.06 8.49
CA THR A 8 45.13 21.64 7.69
C THR A 8 43.86 21.87 8.52
N ALA A 9 42.99 22.78 8.10
CA ALA A 9 41.64 22.88 8.63
C ALA A 9 40.71 21.94 7.84
N LEU A 10 40.20 20.91 8.51
CA LEU A 10 39.13 20.07 7.97
C LEU A 10 37.79 20.73 8.29
N PHE A 11 37.09 21.22 7.26
CA PHE A 11 35.68 21.55 7.35
C PHE A 11 34.87 20.34 6.89
N SER A 12 34.13 19.72 7.81
CA SER A 12 33.11 18.73 7.46
C SER A 12 31.81 19.46 7.18
N PHE A 13 31.35 19.44 5.94
CA PHE A 13 29.97 19.78 5.58
C PHE A 13 29.22 18.47 5.34
N VAL A 14 28.29 18.14 6.25
CA VAL A 14 27.33 17.06 6.00
C VAL A 14 26.15 17.67 5.26
N ALA A 15 26.11 17.49 3.94
CA ALA A 15 24.90 17.73 3.18
C ALA A 15 23.93 16.56 3.43
N VAL A 16 22.94 16.75 4.29
CA VAL A 16 21.80 15.84 4.36
C VAL A 16 20.94 16.13 3.12
N VAL A 17 21.22 15.44 2.01
CA VAL A 17 20.25 15.37 0.91
C VAL A 17 19.17 14.41 1.39
N ALA A 18 18.07 14.97 1.90
CA ALA A 18 16.82 14.24 1.96
C ALA A 18 16.38 13.95 0.52
N LEU A 19 16.87 12.83 -0.05
CA LEU A 19 16.07 12.11 -1.02
C LEU A 19 14.74 11.89 -0.31
N SER A 20 13.65 12.49 -0.79
CA SER A 20 12.35 12.20 -0.22
C SER A 20 12.11 10.70 -0.46
N ALA A 21 12.47 9.87 0.51
CA ALA A 21 11.84 8.59 0.66
C ALA A 21 10.36 8.92 0.71
N HIS A 22 9.61 8.48 -0.28
CA HIS A 22 8.16 8.57 -0.23
C HIS A 22 7.78 7.87 1.07
N ALA A 23 7.33 8.62 2.07
CA ALA A 23 6.99 8.04 3.36
C ALA A 23 5.91 6.99 3.09
N GLN A 24 6.27 5.72 3.20
CA GLN A 24 5.34 4.63 2.94
C GLN A 24 4.40 4.55 4.15
N LEU A 25 3.21 5.14 4.00
CA LEU A 25 2.24 5.25 5.09
C LEU A 25 1.57 3.91 5.41
N ALA A 26 1.44 3.03 4.41
CA ALA A 26 0.99 1.66 4.58
C ALA A 26 1.69 0.74 3.57
N ASN A 27 2.05 -0.47 4.03
CA ASN A 27 2.49 -1.57 3.18
C ASN A 27 1.72 -2.82 3.58
N GLN A 28 1.16 -3.54 2.60
CA GLN A 28 0.42 -4.76 2.85
C GLN A 28 0.75 -5.78 1.77
N ASP A 29 1.30 -6.91 2.19
CA ASP A 29 1.54 -8.11 1.39
C ASP A 29 0.56 -9.25 1.71
N PHE A 30 -0.29 -9.07 2.74
CA PHE A 30 -1.30 -10.03 3.22
C PHE A 30 -0.76 -11.36 3.73
N GLU A 31 0.56 -11.49 3.96
CA GLU A 31 1.15 -12.72 4.50
C GLU A 31 0.66 -13.02 5.93
N SER A 32 0.43 -11.96 6.70
CA SER A 32 -0.10 -12.02 8.06
C SER A 32 -1.63 -12.06 8.15
N GLY A 33 -2.33 -12.23 7.01
CA GLY A 33 -3.79 -12.19 6.95
C GLY A 33 -4.34 -10.78 6.70
N LEU A 34 -5.60 -10.54 7.10
CA LEU A 34 -6.29 -9.28 6.82
C LEU A 34 -5.97 -8.16 7.81
N GLY A 35 -5.52 -8.44 9.03
CA GLY A 35 -4.99 -7.48 10.02
C GLY A 35 -5.66 -6.09 10.08
N ALA A 36 -5.23 -5.17 9.22
CA ALA A 36 -5.72 -3.79 9.09
C ALA A 36 -6.96 -3.62 8.19
N TRP A 37 -7.55 -4.71 7.70
CA TRP A 37 -8.64 -4.72 6.74
C TRP A 37 -9.86 -5.47 7.28
N SER A 38 -11.03 -4.90 7.06
CA SER A 38 -12.33 -5.52 7.28
C SER A 38 -12.88 -6.00 5.95
N ALA A 39 -13.22 -7.28 5.88
CA ALA A 39 -13.90 -7.89 4.75
C ALA A 39 -15.43 -7.82 4.95
N SER A 40 -16.16 -7.49 3.88
CA SER A 40 -17.56 -7.88 3.72
C SER A 40 -17.65 -8.97 2.65
N GLY A 41 -18.65 -9.86 2.76
CA GLY A 41 -18.74 -11.03 1.89
C GLY A 41 -17.58 -12.01 2.10
N SER A 42 -17.01 -12.51 1.00
CA SER A 42 -16.06 -13.64 1.00
C SER A 42 -14.59 -13.25 0.89
N TRP A 43 -14.27 -11.95 0.98
CA TRP A 43 -12.87 -11.49 0.88
C TRP A 43 -11.97 -12.19 1.88
N GLY A 44 -10.85 -12.72 1.39
CA GLY A 44 -9.92 -13.49 2.21
C GLY A 44 -8.57 -13.72 1.53
N THR A 45 -7.60 -14.18 2.31
CA THR A 45 -6.29 -14.51 1.76
C THR A 45 -6.34 -15.82 0.97
N THR A 46 -5.56 -15.89 -0.11
CA THR A 46 -5.37 -17.10 -0.91
C THR A 46 -3.90 -17.35 -1.19
N THR A 47 -3.54 -18.61 -1.42
CA THR A 47 -2.22 -19.04 -1.91
C THR A 47 -2.29 -19.53 -3.36
N ALA A 48 -3.46 -19.49 -4.00
CA ALA A 48 -3.63 -19.92 -5.39
C ALA A 48 -2.80 -19.05 -6.34
N ASP A 49 -2.73 -17.74 -6.04
CA ASP A 49 -1.98 -16.76 -6.80
C ASP A 49 -1.46 -15.67 -5.87
N ALA A 50 -0.25 -15.17 -6.15
CA ALA A 50 0.36 -14.10 -5.37
C ALA A 50 1.41 -13.35 -6.19
N TRP A 51 1.54 -12.05 -5.95
CA TRP A 51 2.64 -11.25 -6.51
C TRP A 51 3.93 -11.33 -5.64
N SER A 52 3.77 -11.38 -4.32
CA SER A 52 4.87 -11.56 -3.35
C SER A 52 4.59 -12.83 -2.54
N PRO A 53 5.57 -13.70 -2.24
CA PRO A 53 5.24 -15.04 -1.72
C PRO A 53 4.88 -15.01 -0.23
N ALA A 54 3.86 -15.75 0.22
CA ALA A 54 3.08 -16.78 -0.46
C ALA A 54 1.58 -16.46 -0.68
N ARG A 55 1.11 -15.26 -0.34
CA ARG A 55 -0.32 -14.92 -0.29
C ARG A 55 -0.69 -13.68 -1.10
N SER A 56 -1.95 -13.64 -1.51
CA SER A 56 -2.64 -12.43 -1.92
C SER A 56 -4.01 -12.37 -1.24
N VAL A 57 -4.77 -11.31 -1.50
CA VAL A 57 -6.17 -11.21 -1.10
C VAL A 57 -7.05 -11.26 -2.34
N THR A 58 -8.20 -11.92 -2.23
CA THR A 58 -9.22 -12.05 -3.27
C THR A 58 -10.59 -12.02 -2.62
N ASP A 59 -11.60 -11.55 -3.35
CA ASP A 59 -13.01 -11.58 -2.97
C ASP A 59 -13.58 -13.02 -2.94
N SER A 60 -12.91 -13.97 -3.60
CA SER A 60 -13.43 -15.30 -3.89
C SER A 60 -12.36 -16.41 -3.71
N PRO A 61 -11.83 -16.61 -2.49
CA PRO A 61 -10.76 -17.57 -2.26
C PRO A 61 -11.24 -19.01 -2.49
N GLY A 62 -10.72 -19.65 -3.53
CA GLY A 62 -10.97 -21.07 -3.85
C GLY A 62 -12.32 -21.37 -4.51
N ALA A 63 -13.07 -20.34 -4.92
CA ALA A 63 -14.36 -20.47 -5.59
C ALA A 63 -14.58 -19.28 -6.55
N TYR A 64 -15.68 -19.29 -7.30
CA TYR A 64 -16.11 -18.10 -8.03
C TYR A 64 -16.78 -17.09 -7.09
N TYR A 65 -16.75 -15.81 -7.46
CA TYR A 65 -17.51 -14.78 -6.77
C TYR A 65 -19.03 -15.03 -6.89
N ALA A 66 -19.78 -14.57 -5.90
CA ALA A 66 -21.22 -14.85 -5.82
C ALA A 66 -22.03 -13.96 -6.76
N ASN A 67 -23.09 -14.52 -7.36
CA ASN A 67 -24.02 -13.75 -8.19
C ASN A 67 -24.72 -12.65 -7.37
N ASN A 68 -24.92 -11.48 -7.98
CA ASN A 68 -25.62 -10.33 -7.39
C ASN A 68 -25.03 -9.89 -6.04
N ALA A 69 -23.71 -9.99 -5.87
CA ALA A 69 -23.04 -9.62 -4.64
C ALA A 69 -22.39 -8.24 -4.76
N ASP A 70 -22.42 -7.50 -3.65
CA ASP A 70 -21.64 -6.28 -3.45
C ASP A 70 -20.79 -6.50 -2.20
N THR A 71 -19.47 -6.56 -2.39
CA THR A 71 -18.51 -6.96 -1.35
C THR A 71 -17.29 -6.08 -1.40
N THR A 72 -16.68 -5.88 -0.24
CA THR A 72 -15.63 -4.87 -0.04
C THR A 72 -14.54 -5.39 0.88
N LEU A 73 -13.34 -4.86 0.67
CA LEU A 73 -12.23 -4.95 1.61
C LEU A 73 -11.81 -3.53 1.99
N THR A 74 -12.05 -3.15 3.23
CA THR A 74 -11.93 -1.76 3.70
C THR A 74 -10.89 -1.65 4.80
N LEU A 75 -10.02 -0.63 4.77
CA LEU A 75 -9.11 -0.34 5.87
C LEU A 75 -9.90 -0.03 7.15
N THR A 76 -9.55 -0.66 8.26
CA THR A 76 -10.22 -0.46 9.55
C THR A 76 -9.87 0.86 10.21
N ALA A 77 -8.69 1.40 9.90
CA ALA A 77 -8.23 2.69 10.38
C ALA A 77 -7.85 3.60 9.20
N PRO A 78 -8.27 4.88 9.20
CA PRO A 78 -7.92 5.82 8.15
C PRO A 78 -6.42 6.14 8.19
N LEU A 79 -5.85 6.37 7.01
CA LEU A 79 -4.47 6.84 6.87
C LEU A 79 -4.41 8.35 7.07
N ASN A 80 -3.49 8.84 7.90
CA ASN A 80 -3.23 10.27 8.03
C ASN A 80 -2.34 10.75 6.87
N LEU A 81 -2.94 11.44 5.90
CA LEU A 81 -2.24 11.98 4.73
C LEU A 81 -1.87 13.47 4.85
N SER A 82 -2.08 14.11 6.02
CA SER A 82 -1.97 15.57 6.20
C SER A 82 -0.60 16.17 5.88
N THR A 83 0.47 15.37 5.97
CA THR A 83 1.84 15.78 5.64
C THR A 83 2.26 15.37 4.22
N SER A 84 1.40 14.69 3.48
CA SER A 84 1.70 14.18 2.13
C SER A 84 1.32 15.20 1.07
N THR A 85 2.30 15.69 0.31
CA THR A 85 2.06 16.64 -0.79
C THR A 85 1.48 15.97 -2.04
N ARG A 86 1.77 14.68 -2.26
CA ARG A 86 1.35 13.91 -3.44
C ARG A 86 1.19 12.42 -3.06
N PRO A 87 0.18 12.04 -2.26
CA PRO A 87 -0.03 10.65 -1.92
C PRO A 87 -0.33 9.83 -3.18
N ALA A 88 0.22 8.62 -3.24
CA ALA A 88 -0.01 7.69 -4.34
C ALA A 88 -0.30 6.30 -3.79
N LEU A 89 -1.31 5.65 -4.35
CA LEU A 89 -1.60 4.24 -4.12
C LEU A 89 -0.97 3.43 -5.26
N ARG A 90 -0.25 2.36 -4.89
CA ARG A 90 0.35 1.40 -5.83
C ARG A 90 0.01 0.01 -5.36
N PHE A 91 -0.51 -0.82 -6.25
CA PHE A 91 -0.92 -2.19 -5.96
C PHE A 91 -0.83 -3.04 -7.22
N TYR A 92 -0.72 -4.36 -7.02
CA TYR A 92 -0.88 -5.34 -8.09
C TYR A 92 -2.32 -5.81 -8.09
N HIS A 93 -2.91 -5.92 -9.28
CA HIS A 93 -4.28 -6.33 -9.44
C HIS A 93 -4.39 -7.30 -10.60
N ARG A 94 -5.11 -8.39 -10.37
CA ARG A 94 -5.54 -9.33 -11.39
C ARG A 94 -7.03 -9.57 -11.17
N HIS A 95 -7.80 -9.59 -12.25
CA HIS A 95 -9.24 -9.79 -12.19
C HIS A 95 -9.69 -10.68 -13.33
N GLU A 96 -10.82 -11.35 -13.09
CA GLU A 96 -11.62 -12.03 -14.08
C GLU A 96 -13.06 -11.69 -13.73
N LEU A 97 -13.68 -10.80 -14.51
CA LEU A 97 -15.01 -10.27 -14.28
C LEU A 97 -15.86 -10.46 -15.52
N GLU A 98 -17.18 -10.62 -15.35
CA GLU A 98 -18.10 -10.69 -16.48
C GLU A 98 -18.10 -9.37 -17.26
N GLN A 99 -17.75 -9.47 -18.55
CA GLN A 99 -17.60 -8.30 -19.38
C GLN A 99 -18.92 -7.53 -19.52
N SER A 100 -18.91 -6.25 -19.14
CA SER A 100 -20.05 -5.33 -19.20
C SER A 100 -21.14 -5.50 -18.12
N TYR A 101 -20.97 -6.45 -17.20
CA TYR A 101 -21.94 -6.71 -16.12
C TYR A 101 -21.35 -6.50 -14.73
N ASP A 102 -20.07 -6.84 -14.55
CA ASP A 102 -19.40 -6.75 -13.26
C ASP A 102 -18.29 -5.69 -13.27
N TRP A 103 -18.03 -5.11 -12.10
CA TRP A 103 -17.00 -4.09 -11.91
C TRP A 103 -16.29 -4.27 -10.58
N ALA A 104 -14.98 -3.99 -10.57
CA ALA A 104 -14.20 -3.76 -9.37
C ALA A 104 -13.81 -2.28 -9.29
N ARG A 105 -13.89 -1.69 -8.09
CA ARG A 105 -13.59 -0.27 -7.85
C ARG A 105 -12.51 -0.15 -6.78
N VAL A 106 -11.71 0.90 -6.91
CA VAL A 106 -10.84 1.38 -5.82
C VAL A 106 -11.38 2.73 -5.42
N GLU A 107 -11.77 2.84 -4.16
CA GLU A 107 -12.45 4.00 -3.62
C GLU A 107 -11.61 4.60 -2.48
N VAL A 108 -11.73 5.91 -2.31
CA VAL A 108 -11.09 6.66 -1.24
C VAL A 108 -12.14 7.58 -0.64
N SER A 109 -12.16 7.65 0.68
CA SER A 109 -13.08 8.51 1.41
C SER A 109 -12.33 9.40 2.39
N THR A 110 -12.79 10.64 2.53
CA THR A 110 -12.31 11.59 3.53
C THR A 110 -13.31 11.81 4.67
N ASP A 111 -14.44 11.11 4.66
CA ASP A 111 -15.54 11.25 5.63
C ASP A 111 -15.95 9.93 6.29
N GLY A 112 -15.05 8.94 6.30
CA GLY A 112 -15.29 7.65 6.95
C GLY A 112 -16.17 6.70 6.15
N GLY A 113 -16.23 6.85 4.82
CA GLY A 113 -16.98 5.98 3.92
C GLY A 113 -18.44 6.38 3.74
N THR A 114 -18.80 7.63 4.04
CA THR A 114 -20.14 8.16 3.75
C THR A 114 -20.24 8.57 2.28
N THR A 115 -19.15 9.11 1.72
CA THR A 115 -18.95 9.40 0.30
C THR A 115 -17.57 9.00 -0.20
#